data_AF-A0A949GAW8-F1
#
_entry.id   AF-A0A949GAW8-F1
#
_cell.length_a   1.000
_cell.length_b   1.000
_cell.length_c   1.000
_cell.angle_alpha   90.00
_cell.angle_beta   90.00
_cell.angle_gamma   90.00
#
_symmetry.space_group_name_H-M   'P 1'
#
loop_
_entity.id
_entity.type
_entity.pdbx_description
1 polymer ?
#
loop_
_entity_poly.entity_id
_entity_poly.type
_entity_poly.pdbx_seq_one_letter_code
_entity_poly.pdbx_strand_id
1 'polypeptide(L)'
;MLVEVEDQELNVLKSYKLAADKITGNPKMRMKYLQLLKEAFPNEAIPEIDAAEPVYDRISGLEKKFDEYIEFQKKEREEALNKRTVEELETRLSEGRRSLSRSGYTEEGIKAVEALMEKKGITDHEAGAALYEKTNPPETPVEPSTAGGFNFLQPDDSDEMTKLLFKDPDQFINKMIPKTLKELRAQGRR
;
A
#
# COMPACT_ATOMS: atom_id res chain seq x y z
N MET A 1 47.03 33.93 74.39
CA MET A 1 47.01 32.60 73.75
C MET A 1 46.94 32.84 72.25
N LEU A 2 48.07 32.72 71.57
CA LEU A 2 48.09 32.65 70.10
C LEU A 2 47.60 31.26 69.75
N VAL A 3 46.52 31.19 68.97
CA VAL A 3 45.95 29.94 68.48
C VAL A 3 47.02 29.32 67.56
N GLU A 4 47.69 28.27 68.03
CA GLU A 4 48.49 27.38 67.20
C GLU A 4 47.50 26.69 66.25
N VAL A 5 47.21 27.34 65.12
CA VAL A 5 46.60 26.65 63.99
C VAL A 5 47.62 25.60 63.58
N GLU A 6 47.28 24.35 63.87
CA GLU A 6 48.03 23.14 63.66
C GLU A 6 48.72 23.18 62.27
N ASP A 7 50.05 23.10 62.20
CA ASP A 7 50.84 23.26 60.95
C ASP A 7 50.33 22.37 59.79
N GLN A 8 49.63 21.29 60.11
CA GLN A 8 48.92 20.44 59.15
C GLN A 8 47.77 21.16 58.44
N GLU A 9 46.89 21.87 59.16
CA GLU A 9 45.76 22.61 58.56
C GLU A 9 46.26 23.71 57.62
N LEU A 10 47.35 24.38 58.01
CA LEU A 10 47.99 25.40 57.17
C LEU A 10 48.54 24.79 55.86
N ASN A 11 49.16 23.61 55.94
CA ASN A 11 49.69 22.91 54.77
C ASN A 11 48.57 22.42 53.84
N VAL A 12 47.45 21.97 54.40
CA VAL A 12 46.24 21.59 53.67
C VAL A 12 45.63 22.81 52.96
N LEU A 13 45.50 23.95 53.63
CA LEU A 13 45.01 25.19 53.01
C LEU A 13 45.93 25.65 51.86
N LYS A 14 47.24 25.57 52.03
CA LYS A 14 48.22 25.90 50.99
C LYS A 14 48.08 24.98 49.77
N SER A 15 47.88 23.67 49.98
CA SER A 15 47.73 22.72 48.88
C SER A 15 46.41 22.94 48.12
N TYR A 16 45.31 23.23 48.82
CA TYR A 16 44.04 23.61 48.20
C TYR A 16 44.15 24.90 47.39
N LYS A 17 44.78 25.93 47.94
CA LYS A 17 45.01 27.18 47.21
C LYS A 17 45.81 26.94 45.92
N LEU A 18 46.90 26.17 46.02
CA LEU A 18 47.77 25.89 44.87
C LEU A 18 47.05 25.05 43.80
N ALA A 19 46.16 24.14 44.20
CA ALA A 19 45.28 23.42 43.30
C ALA A 19 44.24 24.35 42.64
N ALA A 20 43.59 25.22 43.42
CA ALA A 20 42.62 26.19 42.93
C ALA A 20 43.25 27.19 41.93
N ASP A 21 44.46 27.67 42.21
CA ASP A 21 45.22 28.55 41.31
C ASP A 21 45.55 27.85 39.98
N LYS A 22 45.90 26.56 40.01
CA LYS A 22 46.14 25.76 38.79
C LYS A 22 44.87 25.50 37.99
N ILE A 23 43.74 25.27 38.67
CA ILE A 23 42.43 25.03 38.04
C ILE A 23 41.93 26.32 37.37
N THR A 24 42.01 27.44 38.07
CA THR A 24 41.54 28.75 37.56
C THR A 24 42.46 29.32 36.48
N GLY A 25 43.75 28.99 36.50
CA GLY A 25 44.72 29.37 35.48
C GLY A 25 44.52 28.68 34.12
N ASN A 26 43.78 27.57 34.04
CA ASN A 26 43.46 26.90 32.77
C ASN A 26 42.02 27.25 32.35
N PRO A 27 41.79 27.90 31.18
CA PRO A 27 40.46 28.34 30.76
C PRO A 27 39.39 27.24 30.73
N LYS A 28 39.76 26.02 30.31
CA LYS A 28 38.82 24.89 30.24
C LYS A 28 38.42 24.38 31.63
N MET A 29 39.38 24.34 32.55
CA MET A 29 39.14 23.88 33.93
C MET A 29 38.44 24.95 34.76
N ARG A 30 38.74 26.22 34.51
CA ARG A 30 38.05 27.38 35.10
C ARG A 30 36.55 27.33 34.82
N MET A 31 36.12 27.09 33.58
CA MET A 31 34.69 27.00 33.27
C MET A 31 34.00 25.86 34.03
N LYS A 32 34.62 24.67 34.10
CA LYS A 32 34.08 23.55 34.87
C LYS A 32 34.02 23.83 36.37
N TYR A 33 35.02 24.52 36.91
CA TYR A 33 35.06 24.93 38.31
C TYR A 33 33.98 25.96 38.64
N LEU A 34 33.76 26.95 37.75
CA LEU A 34 32.67 27.91 37.88
C LEU A 34 31.29 27.23 37.79
N GLN A 35 31.14 26.21 36.94
CA GLN A 35 29.89 25.44 36.85
C GLN A 35 29.62 24.70 38.17
N LEU A 36 30.62 24.02 38.72
CA LEU A 36 30.54 23.37 40.03
C LEU A 36 30.22 24.37 41.16
N LEU A 37 30.79 25.58 41.09
CA LEU A 37 30.46 26.64 42.05
C LEU A 37 29.01 27.09 41.93
N LYS A 38 28.47 27.24 40.72
CA LYS A 38 27.05 27.58 40.51
C LYS A 38 26.11 26.45 40.99
N GLU A 39 26.50 25.19 40.82
CA GLU A 39 25.75 24.04 41.35
C GLU A 39 25.74 24.00 42.88
N ALA A 40 26.88 24.29 43.52
CA ALA A 40 27.01 24.33 44.97
C ALA A 40 26.38 25.60 45.59
N PHE A 41 26.43 26.72 44.89
CA PHE A 41 25.93 28.03 45.32
C PHE A 41 25.06 28.67 44.20
N PRO A 42 23.78 28.25 44.08
CA PRO A 42 22.92 28.66 42.97
C PRO A 42 22.62 30.17 42.90
N ASN A 43 22.64 30.83 44.05
CA ASN A 43 22.29 32.25 44.19
C ASN A 43 23.46 33.19 43.90
N GLU A 44 24.67 32.68 43.71
CA GLU A 44 25.85 33.50 43.46
C GLU A 44 25.92 33.88 41.98
N ALA A 45 25.99 35.18 41.69
CA ALA A 45 26.11 35.69 40.33
C ALA A 45 27.53 35.40 39.82
N ILE A 46 27.64 34.60 38.76
CA ILE A 46 28.91 34.25 38.12
C ILE A 46 28.86 34.82 36.71
N PRO A 47 29.49 36.00 36.47
CA PRO A 47 29.36 36.73 35.21
C PRO A 47 29.68 35.90 33.97
N GLU A 48 30.65 34.99 34.05
CA GLU A 48 31.05 34.15 32.93
C GLU A 48 30.03 33.07 32.55
N ILE A 49 29.24 32.58 33.51
CA ILE A 49 28.19 31.57 33.26
C ILE A 49 26.89 32.27 32.89
N ASP A 50 26.51 33.27 33.66
CA ASP A 50 25.26 34.01 33.48
C ASP A 50 25.26 34.76 32.12
N ALA A 51 26.44 35.21 31.63
CA ALA A 51 26.55 35.78 30.28
C ALA A 51 26.47 34.74 29.15
N ALA A 52 26.78 33.47 29.43
CA ALA A 52 26.74 32.39 28.46
C ALA A 52 25.36 31.71 28.38
N GLU A 53 24.53 31.84 29.41
CA GLU A 53 23.15 31.34 29.47
C GLU A 53 22.30 31.67 28.23
N PRO A 54 22.20 32.94 27.74
CA PRO A 54 21.43 33.25 26.54
C PRO A 54 21.98 32.58 25.27
N VAL A 55 23.26 32.24 25.24
CA VAL A 55 23.87 31.49 24.13
C VAL A 55 23.46 30.02 24.19
N TYR A 56 23.47 29.40 25.38
CA TYR A 56 22.97 28.04 25.58
C TYR A 56 21.47 27.92 25.28
N ASP A 57 20.67 28.90 25.68
CA ASP A 57 19.25 28.96 25.34
C ASP A 57 19.03 29.02 23.82
N ARG A 58 19.86 29.81 23.12
CA ARG A 58 19.79 29.91 21.67
C ARG A 58 20.23 28.61 20.98
N ILE A 59 21.27 27.96 21.48
CA ILE A 59 21.75 26.67 20.95
C ILE A 59 20.70 25.59 21.18
N SER A 60 20.18 25.44 22.40
CA SER A 60 19.14 24.45 22.70
C SER A 60 17.84 24.71 21.92
N GLY A 61 17.50 25.98 21.69
CA GLY A 61 16.39 26.35 20.81
C GLY A 61 16.62 25.99 19.34
N LEU A 62 17.87 26.06 18.85
CA LEU A 62 18.24 25.62 17.51
C LEU A 62 18.24 24.09 17.40
N GLU A 63 18.74 23.37 18.40
CA GLU A 63 18.71 21.91 18.47
C GLU A 63 17.27 21.39 18.36
N LYS A 64 16.33 21.95 19.14
CA LYS A 64 14.90 21.60 19.05
C LYS A 64 14.32 21.81 17.65
N LYS A 65 14.60 22.96 17.02
CA LYS A 65 14.13 23.24 15.65
C LYS A 65 14.73 22.28 14.63
N PHE A 66 15.98 21.87 14.84
CA PHE A 66 16.66 20.93 13.96
C PHE A 66 16.06 19.52 14.10
N ASP A 67 15.77 19.08 15.32
CA ASP A 67 15.09 17.81 15.58
C ASP A 67 13.69 17.80 14.97
N GLU A 68 12.90 18.86 15.16
CA GLU A 68 11.58 19.03 14.53
C GLU A 68 11.67 18.98 12.99
N TYR A 69 12.68 19.63 12.41
CA TYR A 69 12.91 19.61 10.97
C TYR A 69 13.27 18.20 10.46
N ILE A 70 14.10 17.46 11.20
CA ILE A 70 14.44 16.07 10.86
C ILE A 70 13.19 15.19 10.90
N GLU A 71 12.35 15.31 11.93
CA GLU A 71 11.11 14.56 12.04
C GLU A 71 10.15 14.88 10.91
N PHE A 72 9.99 16.17 10.57
CA PHE A 72 9.18 16.62 9.45
C PHE A 72 9.67 16.01 8.13
N GLN A 73 10.97 16.07 7.85
CA GLN A 73 11.58 15.49 6.64
C GLN A 73 11.41 13.98 6.55
N LYS A 74 11.49 13.26 7.68
CA LYS A 74 11.25 11.82 7.71
C LYS A 74 9.80 11.50 7.33
N LYS A 75 8.84 12.21 7.93
CA LYS A 75 7.41 12.05 7.61
C LYS A 75 7.12 12.36 6.14
N GLU A 76 7.66 13.46 5.62
CA GLU A 76 7.47 13.85 4.21
C GLU A 76 8.02 12.78 3.25
N ARG A 77 9.20 12.21 3.56
CA ARG A 77 9.77 11.11 2.76
C ARG A 77 8.94 9.84 2.84
N GLU A 78 8.47 9.45 4.01
CA GLU A 78 7.62 8.29 4.19
C GLU A 78 6.30 8.45 3.42
N GLU A 79 5.67 9.62 3.49
CA GLU A 79 4.46 9.92 2.72
C GLU A 79 4.71 9.89 1.21
N ALA A 80 5.83 10.45 0.75
CA ALA A 80 6.19 10.43 -0.67
C ALA A 80 6.46 9.01 -1.18
N LEU A 81 7.13 8.17 -0.38
CA LEU A 81 7.35 6.76 -0.70
C LEU A 81 6.02 6.00 -0.75
N ASN A 82 5.15 6.18 0.24
CA ASN A 82 3.83 5.55 0.27
C ASN A 82 2.99 5.95 -0.96
N LYS A 83 2.96 7.23 -1.32
CA LYS A 83 2.26 7.71 -2.53
C LYS A 83 2.78 7.03 -3.78
N ARG A 84 4.10 6.98 -3.98
CA ARG A 84 4.71 6.30 -5.13
C ARG A 84 4.37 4.82 -5.17
N THR A 85 4.43 4.13 -4.04
CA THR A 85 4.07 2.70 -3.98
C THR A 85 2.60 2.46 -4.32
N VAL A 86 1.70 3.34 -3.87
CA VAL A 86 0.27 3.24 -4.19
C VAL A 86 0.04 3.49 -5.68
N GLU A 87 0.65 4.54 -6.24
CA GLU A 87 0.58 4.85 -7.68
C GLU A 87 1.13 3.70 -8.55
N GLU A 88 2.26 3.08 -8.16
CA GLU A 88 2.82 1.91 -8.85
C GLU A 88 1.89 0.70 -8.78
N LEU A 89 1.27 0.44 -7.63
CA LEU A 89 0.31 -0.65 -7.46
C LEU A 89 -0.96 -0.42 -8.29
N GLU A 90 -1.51 0.79 -8.27
CA GLU A 90 -2.67 1.17 -9.09
C GLU A 90 -2.35 1.04 -10.58
N THR A 91 -1.17 1.47 -11.00
CA THR A 91 -0.70 1.32 -12.38
C THR A 91 -0.65 -0.15 -12.78
N ARG A 92 0.03 -1.00 -11.98
CA ARG A 92 0.12 -2.45 -12.25
C ARG A 92 -1.26 -3.12 -12.28
N LEU A 93 -2.17 -2.74 -11.40
CA LEU A 93 -3.52 -3.29 -11.35
C LEU A 93 -4.33 -2.87 -12.59
N SER A 94 -4.20 -1.61 -13.01
CA SER A 94 -4.84 -1.11 -14.23
C SER A 94 -4.28 -1.79 -15.50
N GLU A 95 -2.98 -2.05 -15.54
CA GLU A 95 -2.31 -2.76 -16.63
C GLU A 95 -2.73 -4.23 -16.67
N GLY A 96 -2.83 -4.88 -15.51
CA GLY A 96 -3.35 -6.24 -15.37
C GLY A 96 -4.77 -6.37 -15.92
N ARG A 97 -5.69 -5.47 -15.49
CA ARG A 97 -7.05 -5.39 -16.03
C ARG A 97 -7.09 -5.19 -17.55
N ARG A 98 -6.25 -4.30 -18.08
CA ARG A 98 -6.13 -4.07 -19.53
C ARG A 98 -5.57 -5.29 -20.26
N SER A 99 -4.66 -6.04 -19.65
CA SER A 99 -4.15 -7.30 -20.21
C SER A 99 -5.26 -8.32 -20.34
N LEU A 100 -6.02 -8.54 -19.26
CA LEU A 100 -7.17 -9.48 -19.25
C LEU A 100 -8.26 -9.09 -20.25
N SER A 101 -8.59 -7.80 -20.33
CA SER A 101 -9.55 -7.31 -21.32
C SER A 101 -9.08 -7.56 -22.76
N ARG A 102 -7.77 -7.38 -23.05
CA ARG A 102 -7.18 -7.72 -24.35
C ARG A 102 -7.19 -9.21 -24.65
N SER A 103 -7.10 -10.06 -23.62
CA SER A 103 -7.24 -11.51 -23.72
C SER A 103 -8.70 -11.98 -23.89
N GLY A 104 -9.67 -11.06 -23.96
CA GLY A 104 -11.06 -11.37 -24.26
C GLY A 104 -11.95 -11.61 -23.03
N TYR A 105 -11.47 -11.32 -21.83
CA TYR A 105 -12.28 -11.43 -20.61
C TYR A 105 -13.33 -10.32 -20.55
N THR A 106 -14.57 -10.69 -20.15
CA THR A 106 -15.64 -9.73 -19.86
C THR A 106 -15.36 -9.01 -18.53
N GLU A 107 -16.00 -7.86 -18.29
CA GLU A 107 -15.85 -7.13 -17.02
C GLU A 107 -16.21 -7.99 -15.79
N GLU A 108 -17.20 -8.87 -15.93
CA GLU A 108 -17.60 -9.83 -14.89
C GLU A 108 -16.53 -10.92 -14.68
N GLY A 109 -15.93 -11.42 -15.76
CA GLY A 109 -14.81 -12.36 -15.70
C GLY A 109 -13.57 -11.77 -15.03
N ILE A 110 -13.24 -10.50 -15.32
CA ILE A 110 -12.13 -9.79 -14.67
C ILE A 110 -12.37 -9.67 -13.15
N LYS A 111 -13.58 -9.30 -12.73
CA LYS A 111 -13.94 -9.25 -11.29
C LYS A 111 -13.85 -10.62 -10.62
N ALA A 112 -14.24 -11.68 -11.33
CA ALA A 112 -14.16 -13.04 -10.80
C ALA A 112 -12.70 -13.52 -10.66
N VAL A 113 -11.82 -13.16 -11.61
CA VAL A 113 -10.38 -13.39 -11.51
C VAL A 113 -9.78 -12.60 -10.33
N GLU A 114 -10.13 -11.33 -10.16
CA GLU A 114 -9.66 -10.49 -9.04
C GLU A 114 -10.10 -11.04 -7.67
N ALA A 115 -11.35 -11.47 -7.54
CA ALA A 115 -11.83 -12.10 -6.31
C ALA A 115 -11.09 -13.41 -6.00
N LEU A 116 -10.71 -14.16 -7.03
CA LEU A 116 -9.92 -15.38 -6.89
C LEU A 116 -8.47 -15.05 -6.50
N MET A 117 -7.88 -14.02 -7.10
CA MET A 117 -6.56 -13.50 -6.77
C MET A 117 -6.47 -13.04 -5.31
N GLU A 118 -7.44 -12.28 -4.83
CA GLU A 118 -7.52 -11.82 -3.44
C GLU A 118 -7.64 -13.01 -2.47
N LYS A 119 -8.51 -13.97 -2.78
CA LYS A 119 -8.72 -15.17 -1.95
C LYS A 119 -7.49 -16.09 -1.89
N LYS A 120 -6.65 -16.09 -2.92
CA LYS A 120 -5.47 -16.96 -3.04
C LYS A 120 -4.15 -16.24 -2.80
N GLY A 121 -4.16 -14.93 -2.57
CA GLY A 121 -2.97 -14.12 -2.39
C GLY A 121 -2.09 -14.05 -3.65
N ILE A 122 -2.71 -14.07 -4.84
CA ILE A 122 -1.99 -13.98 -6.11
C ILE A 122 -1.91 -12.50 -6.51
N THR A 123 -0.70 -12.02 -6.78
CA THR A 123 -0.45 -10.62 -7.17
C THR A 123 -0.45 -10.42 -8.68
N ASP A 124 -0.23 -11.49 -9.44
CA ASP A 124 -0.15 -11.46 -10.90
C ASP A 124 -1.49 -11.82 -11.56
N HIS A 125 -1.97 -10.96 -12.45
CA HIS A 125 -3.25 -11.10 -13.13
C HIS A 125 -3.23 -12.24 -14.15
N GLU A 126 -2.09 -12.54 -14.77
CA GLU A 126 -1.96 -13.65 -15.73
C GLU A 126 -2.02 -15.01 -15.02
N ALA A 127 -1.31 -15.14 -13.89
CA ALA A 127 -1.39 -16.32 -13.05
C ALA A 127 -2.79 -16.53 -12.45
N GLY A 128 -3.45 -15.42 -12.07
CA GLY A 128 -4.84 -15.43 -11.60
C GLY A 128 -5.82 -15.92 -12.67
N ALA A 129 -5.68 -15.45 -13.90
CA ALA A 129 -6.49 -15.87 -15.04
C ALA A 129 -6.28 -17.36 -15.39
N ALA A 130 -5.02 -17.81 -15.46
CA ALA A 130 -4.72 -19.22 -15.71
C ALA A 130 -5.30 -20.14 -14.63
N LEU A 131 -5.29 -19.69 -13.37
CA LEU A 131 -5.93 -20.44 -12.28
C LEU A 131 -7.46 -20.41 -12.41
N TYR A 132 -8.03 -19.26 -12.77
CA TYR A 132 -9.48 -19.12 -12.97
C TYR A 132 -9.98 -20.06 -14.08
N GLU A 133 -9.34 -20.08 -15.25
CA GLU A 133 -9.64 -21.01 -16.35
C GLU A 133 -9.54 -22.47 -15.94
N LYS A 134 -8.53 -22.81 -15.14
CA LYS A 134 -8.34 -24.18 -14.63
C LYS A 134 -9.43 -24.57 -13.62
N THR A 135 -9.92 -23.62 -12.83
CA THR A 135 -10.96 -23.88 -11.82
C THR A 135 -12.38 -23.80 -12.37
N ASN A 136 -12.59 -23.01 -13.43
CA ASN A 136 -13.85 -22.82 -14.13
C ASN A 136 -13.62 -23.15 -15.61
N PRO A 137 -13.46 -24.43 -15.98
CA PRO A 137 -13.40 -24.81 -17.38
C PRO A 137 -14.66 -24.28 -18.08
N PRO A 138 -14.53 -23.76 -19.32
CA PRO A 138 -15.69 -23.36 -20.09
C PRO A 138 -16.65 -24.54 -20.16
N GLU A 139 -17.94 -24.29 -19.92
CA GLU A 139 -18.96 -25.32 -20.10
C GLU A 139 -18.73 -25.94 -21.47
N THR A 140 -18.46 -27.26 -21.50
CA THR A 140 -18.36 -28.00 -22.75
C THR A 140 -19.57 -27.58 -23.59
N PRO A 141 -19.38 -27.15 -24.85
CA PRO A 141 -20.49 -26.74 -25.69
C PRO A 141 -21.54 -27.82 -25.53
N VAL A 142 -22.69 -27.46 -24.94
CA VAL A 142 -23.79 -28.38 -24.86
C VAL A 142 -24.11 -28.62 -26.31
N GLU A 143 -23.70 -29.76 -26.85
CA GLU A 143 -24.15 -30.22 -28.16
C GLU A 143 -25.65 -29.99 -28.11
N PRO A 144 -26.21 -29.17 -29.03
CA PRO A 144 -27.59 -28.75 -28.92
C PRO A 144 -28.39 -30.03 -28.74
N SER A 145 -28.93 -30.20 -27.54
CA SER A 145 -29.71 -31.37 -27.18
C SER A 145 -30.72 -31.51 -28.30
N THR A 146 -30.62 -32.62 -29.02
CA THR A 146 -31.53 -33.00 -30.10
C THR A 146 -32.97 -33.24 -29.58
N ALA A 147 -33.30 -32.73 -28.39
CA ALA A 147 -34.63 -32.64 -27.81
C ALA A 147 -35.26 -31.23 -27.91
N GLY A 148 -34.62 -30.29 -28.62
CA GLY A 148 -35.18 -28.96 -28.93
C GLY A 148 -35.02 -28.53 -30.38
N GLY A 149 -34.60 -29.46 -31.25
CA GLY A 149 -34.41 -29.18 -32.67
C GLY A 149 -35.72 -28.76 -33.31
N PHE A 150 -35.69 -27.62 -34.02
CA PHE A 150 -36.68 -27.27 -35.01
C PHE A 150 -37.02 -28.53 -35.82
N ASN A 151 -38.27 -28.99 -35.67
CA ASN A 151 -38.75 -30.31 -36.07
C ASN A 151 -38.97 -30.41 -37.61
N PHE A 152 -38.06 -29.82 -38.38
CA PHE A 152 -38.15 -29.62 -39.83
C PHE A 152 -37.89 -30.92 -40.60
N LEU A 153 -37.22 -31.89 -39.97
CA LEU A 153 -36.73 -33.12 -40.60
C LEU A 153 -37.00 -34.34 -39.70
N GLN A 154 -38.24 -34.52 -39.27
CA GLN A 154 -38.65 -35.86 -38.81
C GLN A 154 -38.74 -36.81 -40.01
N PRO A 155 -38.34 -38.09 -39.86
CA PRO A 155 -38.12 -38.99 -41.01
C PRO A 155 -39.39 -39.28 -41.82
N ASP A 156 -40.57 -39.14 -41.22
CA ASP A 156 -41.83 -39.53 -41.87
C ASP A 156 -42.33 -38.56 -42.97
N ASP A 157 -41.89 -37.29 -42.98
CA ASP A 157 -42.27 -36.28 -44.00
C ASP A 157 -41.08 -35.79 -44.86
N SER A 158 -39.87 -36.28 -44.58
CA SER A 158 -38.61 -35.65 -45.01
C SER A 158 -38.38 -35.68 -46.53
N ASP A 159 -38.82 -36.73 -47.22
CA ASP A 159 -38.57 -36.94 -48.65
C ASP A 159 -39.39 -36.01 -49.57
N GLU A 160 -40.62 -35.68 -49.18
CA GLU A 160 -41.47 -34.80 -49.99
C GLU A 160 -41.12 -33.33 -49.75
N MET A 161 -40.82 -32.96 -48.50
CA MET A 161 -40.39 -31.60 -48.16
C MET A 161 -39.01 -31.25 -48.69
N THR A 162 -38.04 -32.18 -48.67
CA THR A 162 -36.73 -31.95 -49.31
C THR A 162 -36.86 -31.82 -50.81
N LYS A 163 -37.68 -32.66 -51.48
CA LYS A 163 -37.96 -32.51 -52.91
C LYS A 163 -38.59 -31.15 -53.24
N LEU A 164 -39.52 -30.67 -52.43
CA LEU A 164 -40.14 -29.34 -52.61
C LEU A 164 -39.14 -28.21 -52.38
N LEU A 165 -38.27 -28.31 -51.38
CA LEU A 165 -37.22 -27.31 -51.12
C LEU A 165 -36.30 -27.10 -52.32
N PHE A 166 -35.93 -28.18 -53.02
CA PHE A 166 -35.00 -28.11 -54.15
C PHE A 166 -35.68 -27.85 -55.51
N LYS A 167 -36.98 -28.15 -55.65
CA LYS A 167 -37.71 -27.98 -56.92
C LYS A 167 -38.58 -26.72 -56.98
N ASP A 168 -39.26 -26.37 -55.90
CA ASP A 168 -40.20 -25.23 -55.82
C ASP A 168 -40.18 -24.60 -54.41
N PRO A 169 -39.20 -23.73 -54.12
CA PRO A 169 -38.97 -23.19 -52.78
C PRO A 169 -40.15 -22.36 -52.25
N ASP A 170 -40.91 -21.69 -53.13
CA ASP A 170 -42.08 -20.90 -52.73
C ASP A 170 -43.21 -21.77 -52.16
N GLN A 171 -43.43 -22.96 -52.72
CA GLN A 171 -44.42 -23.89 -52.18
C GLN A 171 -43.98 -24.51 -50.85
N PHE A 172 -42.68 -24.73 -50.68
CA PHE A 172 -42.10 -25.16 -49.42
C PHE A 172 -42.36 -24.13 -48.32
N ILE A 173 -42.08 -22.85 -48.58
CA ILE A 173 -42.31 -21.75 -47.63
C ILE A 173 -43.81 -21.66 -47.26
N ASN A 174 -44.70 -21.73 -48.25
CA ASN A 174 -46.14 -21.66 -48.03
C ASN A 174 -46.69 -22.82 -47.18
N LYS A 175 -46.07 -24.01 -47.24
CA LYS A 175 -46.45 -25.16 -46.39
C LYS A 175 -45.82 -25.09 -45.00
N MET A 176 -44.63 -24.52 -44.86
CA MET A 176 -43.90 -24.46 -43.60
C MET A 176 -44.39 -23.36 -42.66
N ILE A 177 -44.72 -22.17 -43.17
CA ILE A 177 -45.23 -21.06 -42.35
C ILE A 177 -46.47 -21.45 -41.50
N PRO A 178 -47.53 -22.08 -42.02
CA PRO A 178 -48.67 -22.46 -41.19
C PRO A 178 -48.34 -23.58 -40.20
N LYS A 179 -47.42 -24.49 -40.54
CA LYS A 179 -46.98 -25.60 -39.67
C LYS A 179 -46.21 -25.05 -38.46
N THR A 180 -45.25 -24.15 -38.70
CA THR A 180 -44.46 -23.51 -37.63
C THR A 180 -45.32 -22.59 -36.75
N LEU A 181 -46.26 -21.84 -37.32
CA LEU A 181 -47.18 -21.01 -36.53
C LEU A 181 -48.12 -21.85 -35.63
N LYS A 182 -48.56 -23.03 -36.11
CA LYS A 182 -49.39 -23.95 -35.32
C LYS A 182 -48.59 -24.56 -34.17
N GLU A 183 -47.34 -24.94 -34.42
CA GLU A 183 -46.42 -25.47 -33.40
C GLU A 183 -46.10 -24.42 -32.33
N LEU A 184 -45.78 -23.18 -32.75
CA LEU A 184 -45.50 -22.07 -31.82
C LEU A 184 -46.71 -21.78 -30.91
N ARG A 185 -47.93 -21.81 -31.48
CA ARG A 185 -49.18 -21.62 -30.71
C ARG A 185 -49.49 -22.79 -29.77
N ALA A 186 -49.07 -24.02 -30.11
CA ALA A 186 -49.21 -25.18 -29.23
C ALA A 186 -48.20 -25.17 -28.08
N GLN A 187 -46.99 -24.65 -28.34
CA GLN A 187 -45.91 -24.55 -27.36
C GLN A 187 -46.17 -23.45 -26.31
N GLY A 188 -46.81 -22.34 -26.70
CA GLY A 188 -47.25 -21.28 -25.78
C GLY A 188 -48.46 -21.62 -24.89
N ARG A 189 -48.98 -22.85 -24.94
CA ARG A 189 -50.08 -23.36 -24.09
C ARG A 189 -49.61 -24.38 -23.04
N ARG A 190 -48.32 -24.68 -22.98
CA ARG A 190 -47.69 -25.53 -21.97
C ARG A 190 -46.96 -24.71 -20.93
#